data_AF-A0A1I3HH10-F1
#
_entry.id   AF-A0A1I3HH10-F1
#
_cell.length_a   1.000
_cell.length_b   1.000
_cell.length_c   1.000
_cell.angle_alpha   90.00
_cell.angle_beta   90.00
_cell.angle_gamma   90.00
#
_symmetry.space_group_name_H-M   'P 1'
#
loop_
_entity.id
_entity.type
_entity.pdbx_description
1 polymer ?
#
loop_
_entity_poly.entity_id
_entity_poly.type
_entity_poly.pdbx_seq_one_letter_code
_entity_poly.pdbx_strand_id
1 'polypeptide(L)' 'MPSVTVRQLSAETHRALKLRAARHGRSTEAEIRAILDATVKPETSVRLGSLLAEIGQASGGVELGIVRDKATSEPMRFE' A
#
# COMPACT_ATOMS: atom_id res chain seq x y z
N MET A 1 8.06 -4.99 13.07
CA MET A 1 6.89 -5.49 12.31
C MET A 1 5.65 -4.78 12.85
N PRO A 2 4.77 -4.24 12.00
CA PRO A 2 3.50 -3.70 12.47
C PRO A 2 2.65 -4.82 13.08
N SER A 3 1.97 -4.55 14.19
CA SER A 3 1.11 -5.51 14.90
C SER A 3 -0.27 -4.91 15.16
N VAL A 4 -1.29 -5.75 15.11
CA VAL A 4 -2.69 -5.38 15.37
C VAL A 4 -3.30 -6.42 16.31
N THR A 5 -3.96 -5.97 17.36
CA THR A 5 -4.66 -6.84 18.32
C THR A 5 -6.16 -6.61 18.22
N VAL A 6 -6.90 -7.63 17.80
CA VAL A 6 -8.37 -7.60 17.78
C VAL A 6 -8.90 -8.16 19.09
N ARG A 7 -9.47 -7.29 19.93
CA ARG A 7 -10.07 -7.68 21.21
C ARG A 7 -11.53 -8.10 21.01
N GLN A 8 -12.03 -8.97 21.89
CA GLN A 8 -13.42 -9.42 21.91
C GLN A 8 -13.89 -10.08 20.59
N LEU A 9 -12.98 -10.75 19.88
CA LEU A 9 -13.34 -11.55 18.71
C LEU A 9 -14.24 -12.72 19.15
N SER A 10 -15.39 -12.88 18.49
CA SER A 10 -16.30 -13.98 18.81
C SER A 10 -15.60 -15.34 18.66
N ALA A 11 -15.96 -16.29 19.52
CA ALA A 11 -15.39 -17.65 19.46
C ALA A 11 -15.72 -18.34 18.12
N GLU A 12 -16.89 -18.05 17.55
CA GLU A 12 -17.32 -18.54 16.25
C GLU A 12 -16.42 -18.01 15.12
N THR A 13 -16.17 -16.69 15.09
CA THR A 13 -15.30 -16.09 14.08
C THR A 13 -13.87 -16.63 14.20
N HIS A 14 -13.34 -16.77 15.43
CA HIS A 14 -12.03 -17.36 15.64
C HIS A 14 -11.94 -18.81 15.14
N ARG A 15 -12.98 -19.62 15.36
CA ARG A 15 -13.05 -21.00 14.86
C ARG A 15 -13.15 -21.05 13.33
N ALA A 16 -13.96 -20.18 12.73
CA ALA A 16 -14.08 -20.07 11.28
C ALA A 16 -12.75 -19.69 10.62
N LEU A 17 -12.00 -18.74 11.21
CA LEU A 17 -10.66 -18.36 10.74
C LEU A 17 -9.67 -19.51 10.84
N LYS A 18 -9.67 -20.28 11.95
CA LYS A 18 -8.84 -21.48 12.08
C LYS A 18 -9.14 -22.53 11.01
N LEU A 19 -10.42 -22.80 10.77
CA LEU A 19 -10.84 -23.77 9.76
C LEU A 19 -10.42 -23.32 8.35
N ARG A 20 -10.60 -22.03 8.04
CA ARG A 20 -10.20 -21.45 6.76
C ARG A 20 -8.68 -21.51 6.57
N ALA A 21 -7.91 -21.19 7.60
CA ALA A 21 -6.45 -21.28 7.57
C ALA A 21 -5.97 -22.73 7.31
N ALA A 22 -6.58 -23.71 7.98
CA ALA A 22 -6.30 -25.13 7.76
C ALA A 22 -6.60 -25.57 6.32
N ARG A 23 -7.72 -25.12 5.74
CA ARG A 23 -8.07 -25.37 4.33
C ARG A 23 -7.04 -24.80 3.35
N HIS A 24 -6.42 -23.68 3.69
CA HIS A 24 -5.40 -23.03 2.85
C HIS A 24 -3.96 -23.48 3.17
N GLY A 25 -3.77 -24.39 4.13
CA GLY A 25 -2.44 -24.85 4.56
C GLY A 25 -1.58 -23.75 5.20
N ARG A 26 -2.21 -22.77 5.88
CA ARG A 26 -1.55 -21.62 6.50
C ARG A 26 -1.83 -21.57 8.01
N SER A 27 -1.01 -20.81 8.74
CA SER A 27 -1.34 -20.46 10.12
C SER A 27 -2.53 -19.49 10.15
N THR A 28 -3.26 -19.46 11.27
CA THR A 28 -4.39 -18.53 11.46
C THR A 28 -3.97 -17.08 11.26
N GLU A 29 -2.80 -16.70 11.74
CA GLU A 29 -2.25 -15.35 11.57
C GLU A 29 -1.92 -15.05 10.10
N ALA A 30 -1.33 -16.01 9.38
CA ALA A 30 -1.06 -15.87 7.95
C ALA A 30 -2.36 -15.72 7.14
N GLU A 31 -3.42 -16.43 7.52
CA GLU A 31 -4.73 -16.29 6.87
C GLU A 31 -5.38 -14.93 7.16
N ILE A 32 -5.32 -14.45 8.41
CA ILE A 32 -5.81 -13.11 8.78
C ILE A 32 -5.06 -12.03 7.99
N ARG A 33 -3.73 -12.13 7.90
CA ARG A 33 -2.93 -11.21 7.09
C ARG A 33 -3.34 -11.23 5.61
N ALA A 34 -3.55 -12.41 5.04
CA ALA A 34 -3.97 -12.55 3.66
C ALA A 34 -5.35 -11.92 3.39
N ILE A 35 -6.31 -12.08 4.32
CA ILE A 35 -7.63 -11.44 4.24
C ILE A 35 -7.49 -9.92 4.27
N LEU A 36 -6.72 -9.39 5.23
CA LEU A 36 -6.50 -7.95 5.35
C LEU A 36 -5.85 -7.40 4.09
N ASP A 37 -4.76 -8.02 3.61
CA ASP A 37 -4.06 -7.60 2.39
C ASP A 37 -4.99 -7.59 1.17
N ALA A 38 -5.81 -8.63 1.00
CA ALA A 38 -6.76 -8.70 -0.12
C ALA A 38 -7.86 -7.63 -0.02
N THR A 39 -8.26 -7.24 1.19
CA THR A 39 -9.34 -6.26 1.40
C THR A 39 -8.85 -4.82 1.30
N VAL A 40 -7.62 -4.54 1.74
CA VAL A 40 -7.08 -3.17 1.79
C VAL A 40 -6.28 -2.79 0.55
N LYS A 41 -5.86 -3.75 -0.28
CA LYS A 41 -5.19 -3.45 -1.56
C LYS A 41 -6.24 -2.94 -2.55
N PRO A 42 -6.15 -1.68 -3.02
CA PRO A 42 -7.07 -1.20 -4.05
C PRO A 42 -6.82 -1.97 -5.34
N GLU A 43 -7.87 -2.50 -5.98
CA GLU A 43 -7.75 -3.24 -7.25
C GLU A 43 -7.05 -2.42 -8.36
N THR A 44 -7.15 -1.09 -8.27
CA THR A 44 -6.63 -0.13 -9.24
C THR A 44 -5.58 0.81 -8.65
N SER A 45 -4.89 0.42 -7.57
CA SER A 45 -3.75 1.22 -7.09
C SER A 45 -2.65 1.19 -8.12
N VAL A 46 -2.60 2.21 -8.97
CA VAL A 46 -1.47 2.45 -9.85
C VAL A 46 -0.27 2.62 -8.93
N ARG A 47 0.65 1.68 -9.00
CA ARG A 47 1.93 1.74 -8.29
C ARG A 47 2.75 2.85 -8.96
N LEU A 48 2.45 4.11 -8.64
CA LEU A 48 2.94 5.28 -9.36
C LEU A 48 4.46 5.26 -9.53
N GLY A 49 5.19 4.89 -8.47
CA GLY A 49 6.65 4.74 -8.54
C GLY A 49 7.09 3.65 -9.52
N SER A 50 6.39 2.51 -9.58
CA SER A 50 6.66 1.45 -10.57
C SER A 50 6.33 1.90 -11.99
N LEU A 51 5.20 2.58 -12.18
CA LEU A 51 4.82 3.15 -13.47
C LEU A 51 5.85 4.17 -13.97
N LEU A 52 6.27 5.09 -13.11
CA LEU A 52 7.31 6.07 -13.44
C LEU A 52 8.66 5.40 -13.73
N ALA A 53 9.01 4.34 -12.98
CA ALA A 53 10.22 3.57 -13.22
C ALA A 53 10.17 2.87 -14.59
N GLU A 54 9.04 2.27 -14.97
CA GLU A 54 8.85 1.64 -16.29
C GLU A 54 9.03 2.65 -17.43
N ILE A 55 8.44 3.85 -17.30
CA ILE A 55 8.62 4.95 -18.26
C ILE A 55 10.10 5.35 -18.36
N GLY A 56 10.78 5.49 -17.23
CA GLY A 56 12.20 5.82 -17.19
C GLY A 56 13.07 4.75 -17.87
N GLN A 57 12.82 3.47 -17.59
CA GLN A 57 13.56 2.35 -18.20
C GLN A 57 13.32 2.26 -19.72
N ALA A 58 12.08 2.40 -20.18
CA ALA A 58 11.75 2.43 -21.61
C ALA A 58 12.43 3.58 -22.36
N SER A 59 12.76 4.67 -21.65
CA SER A 59 13.48 5.82 -22.18
C SER A 59 15.01 5.70 -22.06
N GLY A 60 15.54 4.57 -21.55
CA GLY A 60 16.99 4.36 -21.34
C GLY A 60 17.56 5.01 -20.07
N GLY A 61 16.68 5.44 -19.15
CA GLY A 61 17.03 6.27 -18.00
C GLY A 61 17.10 7.75 -18.36
N VAL A 62 16.59 8.61 -17.48
CA VAL A 62 16.60 10.08 -17.68
C VAL A 62 17.14 10.79 -16.46
N GLU A 63 18.07 11.71 -16.67
CA GLU A 63 18.51 12.67 -15.66
C GLU A 63 17.93 14.03 -16.02
N LEU A 64 17.02 14.53 -15.17
CA LEU A 64 16.32 15.78 -15.42
C LEU A 64 17.18 16.95 -14.93
N GLY A 65 17.63 17.80 -15.85
CA GLY A 65 18.33 19.06 -15.55
C GLY A 65 17.41 20.15 -14.96
N ILE A 66 16.37 19.78 -14.21
CA ILE A 66 15.40 20.72 -13.64
C ILE A 66 16.02 21.33 -12.38
N VAL A 67 16.36 22.61 -12.46
CA VAL A 67 16.80 23.39 -11.30
C VAL A 67 15.58 24.06 -10.69
N ARG A 68 15.29 23.74 -9.43
CA ARG A 68 14.24 24.43 -8.67
C ARG A 68 14.62 25.90 -8.51
N ASP A 69 13.74 26.79 -8.93
CA ASP A 69 13.82 28.20 -8.56
C ASP A 69 13.65 28.36 -7.05
N LYS A 70 14.61 29.07 -6.44
CA LYS A 70 14.66 29.34 -5.01
C LYS A 70 14.26 30.78 -4.67
N ALA A 71 13.89 31.58 -5.66
CA ALA A 71 13.35 32.91 -5.44
C ALA A 71 12.15 32.82 -4.48
N THR A 72 12.12 33.72 -3.50
CA THR A 72 10.98 33.87 -2.62
C THR A 72 9.78 34.29 -3.46
N SER A 73 8.64 33.62 -3.31
CA SER A 73 7.42 34.05 -4.00
C SER A 73 7.08 35.48 -3.58
N GLU A 74 6.82 36.35 -4.55
CA GLU A 74 6.23 37.65 -4.24
C GLU A 74 4.77 37.45 -3.78
N PRO A 75 4.31 38.21 -2.77
CA PRO A 75 2.93 38.13 -2.31
C PRO A 75 1.98 38.61 -3.41
N MET A 76 0.89 37.86 -3.61
CA MET A 76 -0.19 38.24 -4.52
C MET A 76 -0.80 39.57 -4.06
N ARG A 77 -0.80 40.57 -4.94
CA ARG A 77 -1.52 41.83 -4.70
C ARG A 77 -2.97 41.63 -5.12
N PHE A 78 -3.89 41.88 -4.19
CA PHE A 78 -5.32 41.89 -4.45
C PHE A 78 -5.72 43.37 -4.57
N GLU A 79 -5.77 43.91 -5.78
CA GLU A 79 -6.54 45.15 -6.05
C GLU A 79 -8.01 44.81 -6.28
#